data_AF-A0A843FTU7-F1
#
_entry.id   AF-A0A843FTU7-F1
#
_cell.length_a   1.000
_cell.length_b   1.000
_cell.length_c   1.000
_cell.angle_alpha   90.00
_cell.angle_beta   90.00
_cell.angle_gamma   90.00
#
_symmetry.space_group_name_H-M   'P 1'
#
loop_
_entity.id
_entity.type
_entity.pdbx_description
1 polymer ?
#
loop_
_entity_poly.entity_id
_entity_poly.type
_entity_poly.pdbx_seq_one_letter_code
_entity_poly.pdbx_strand_id
1 'polypeptide(L)'
;VLTGGIIDLPVYGSITGGLILGFLMAFGALLGDAVGSFIKRRIGLQSGEPAPIMDQLDFVVGALVLSLLVVKISWEFFIIVAILTLILHLGSNMIAYLLGIKDVWY
;
A
#
# COMPACT_ATOMS: atom_id res chain seq x y z
N VAL A 1 -12.33 -8.79 -29.20
CA VAL A 1 -13.33 -8.32 -28.24
C VAL A 1 -14.00 -9.56 -27.66
N LEU A 2 -13.52 -10.05 -26.51
CA LEU A 2 -14.13 -11.17 -25.79
C LEU A 2 -14.92 -10.57 -24.62
N THR A 3 -16.09 -10.02 -24.95
CA THR A 3 -17.14 -9.65 -24.01
C THR A 3 -17.88 -10.93 -23.64
N GLY A 4 -17.65 -11.47 -22.44
CA GLY A 4 -18.21 -12.75 -22.07
C GLY A 4 -18.09 -13.08 -20.59
N GLY A 5 -18.67 -12.25 -19.72
CA GLY A 5 -18.91 -12.63 -18.33
C GLY A 5 -19.22 -11.46 -17.40
N ILE A 6 -20.48 -10.98 -17.40
CA ILE A 6 -21.28 -10.27 -16.36
C ILE A 6 -20.64 -9.10 -15.55
N ILE A 7 -19.34 -8.90 -15.57
CA ILE A 7 -18.62 -7.76 -15.01
C ILE A 7 -17.54 -7.46 -16.05
N ASP A 8 -17.74 -6.44 -16.87
CA ASP A 8 -16.59 -5.82 -17.53
C ASP A 8 -15.63 -5.45 -16.41
N LEU A 9 -14.50 -6.15 -16.30
CA LEU A 9 -13.40 -5.91 -15.35
C LEU A 9 -12.50 -4.86 -16.00
N PRO A 10 -12.86 -3.57 -15.99
CA PRO A 10 -12.24 -2.58 -16.86
C PRO A 10 -10.82 -2.27 -16.39
N VAL A 11 -10.47 -2.73 -15.18
CA VAL A 11 -9.19 -2.52 -14.51
C VAL A 11 -8.14 -3.57 -14.89
N TYR A 12 -8.54 -4.82 -15.20
CA TYR A 12 -7.59 -5.93 -15.31
C TYR A 12 -7.55 -6.63 -16.69
N GLY A 13 -8.54 -6.40 -17.55
CA GLY A 13 -8.61 -6.98 -18.90
C GLY A 13 -8.78 -8.51 -18.98
N SER A 14 -8.43 -9.25 -17.92
CA SER A 14 -8.61 -10.69 -17.73
C SER A 14 -8.45 -11.09 -16.26
N ILE A 15 -9.00 -12.26 -15.88
CA ILE A 15 -8.83 -12.84 -14.52
C ILE A 15 -7.34 -13.07 -14.21
N THR A 16 -6.60 -13.64 -15.16
CA THR A 16 -5.16 -13.89 -15.00
C THR A 16 -4.37 -12.61 -14.74
N GLY A 17 -4.68 -11.52 -15.47
CA GLY A 17 -4.08 -10.21 -15.24
C GLY A 17 -4.36 -9.68 -13.83
N GLY A 18 -5.61 -9.83 -13.36
CA GLY A 18 -6.00 -9.46 -11.99
C GLY A 18 -5.25 -10.27 -10.93
N LEU A 19 -5.08 -11.58 -11.12
CA LEU A 19 -4.34 -12.44 -10.20
C LEU A 19 -2.85 -12.07 -10.13
N ILE A 20 -2.22 -11.84 -11.28
CA ILE A 20 -0.81 -11.42 -11.34
C ILE A 20 -0.64 -10.07 -10.64
N LEU A 21 -1.48 -9.09 -10.96
CA LEU A 21 -1.40 -7.77 -10.34
C LEU A 21 -1.67 -7.82 -8.84
N GLY A 22 -2.67 -8.58 -8.39
CA GLY A 22 -2.95 -8.80 -6.97
C GLY A 22 -1.77 -9.41 -6.23
N PHE A 23 -1.13 -10.42 -6.83
CA PHE A 23 0.11 -11.00 -6.30
C PHE A 23 1.24 -9.97 -6.21
N LEU A 24 1.49 -9.20 -7.28
CA LEU A 24 2.54 -8.18 -7.31
C LEU A 24 2.30 -7.08 -6.29
N MET A 25 1.05 -6.62 -6.11
CA MET A 25 0.69 -5.63 -5.09
C MET A 25 0.94 -6.17 -3.69
N ALA A 26 0.44 -7.37 -3.37
CA ALA A 26 0.60 -7.97 -2.05
C ALA A 26 2.08 -8.26 -1.72
N PHE A 27 2.81 -8.86 -2.66
CA PHE A 27 4.24 -9.13 -2.50
C PHE A 27 5.05 -7.83 -2.41
N GLY A 28 4.71 -6.84 -3.24
CA GLY A 28 5.35 -5.53 -3.22
C GLY A 28 5.12 -4.78 -1.92
N ALA A 29 3.92 -4.86 -1.35
CA ALA A 29 3.61 -4.28 -0.04
C ALA A 29 4.52 -4.86 1.06
N LEU A 30 4.58 -6.20 1.16
CA LEU A 30 5.44 -6.88 2.13
C LEU A 30 6.93 -6.57 1.92
N LEU A 31 7.36 -6.48 0.66
CA LEU A 31 8.73 -6.12 0.32
C LEU A 31 9.02 -4.66 0.71
N GLY A 32 8.07 -3.76 0.49
CA GLY A 32 8.13 -2.36 0.90
C GLY A 32 8.36 -2.22 2.41
N ASP A 33 7.55 -2.89 3.22
CA ASP A 33 7.68 -2.91 4.68
C ASP A 33 9.04 -3.47 5.13
N ALA A 34 9.50 -4.54 4.48
CA ALA A 34 10.80 -5.14 4.78
C ALA A 34 11.95 -4.18 4.45
N VAL A 35 11.89 -3.49 3.30
CA VAL A 35 12.87 -2.47 2.89
C VAL A 35 12.82 -1.27 3.84
N GLY A 36 11.63 -0.75 4.16
CA GLY A 36 11.43 0.34 5.12
C GLY A 36 12.02 -0.04 6.49
N SER A 37 11.69 -1.23 6.99
CA SER A 37 12.25 -1.77 8.23
C SER A 37 13.76 -1.89 8.20
N PHE A 38 14.33 -2.41 7.11
CA PHE A 38 15.79 -2.47 6.92
C PHE A 38 16.42 -1.07 6.96
N ILE A 39 15.86 -0.09 6.26
CA ILE A 39 16.33 1.31 6.26
C ILE A 39 16.29 1.88 7.68
N LYS A 40 15.18 1.68 8.43
CA LYS A 40 15.08 2.09 9.84
C LYS A 40 16.24 1.56 10.68
N ARG A 41 16.63 0.29 10.48
CA ARG A 41 17.76 -0.32 11.22
C ARG A 41 19.08 0.34 10.88
N ARG A 42 19.28 0.75 9.62
CA ARG A 42 20.52 1.37 9.14
C ARG A 42 20.69 2.80 9.62
N ILE A 43 19.59 3.53 9.83
CA ILE A 43 19.61 4.89 10.39
C ILE A 43 19.57 4.92 11.92
N GLY A 44 19.65 3.77 12.59
CA GLY A 44 19.80 3.68 14.04
C GLY A 44 18.50 3.74 14.83
N LEU A 45 17.33 3.74 14.18
CA LEU A 45 16.07 3.57 14.90
C LEU A 45 16.04 2.17 15.54
N GLN A 46 15.30 1.96 16.63
CA GLN A 46 15.05 0.66 17.29
C GLN A 46 13.75 0.00 16.81
N SER A 47 13.58 -1.30 17.06
CA SER A 47 12.40 -2.03 16.58
C SER A 47 11.16 -1.47 17.29
N GLY A 48 10.14 -1.08 16.53
CA GLY A 48 8.95 -0.43 17.08
C GLY A 48 9.09 1.08 17.28
N GLU A 49 10.28 1.67 17.06
CA GLU A 49 10.36 3.13 17.00
C GLU A 49 9.65 3.65 15.74
N PRO A 50 8.81 4.70 15.88
CA PRO A 50 8.05 5.23 14.77
C PRO A 50 8.95 5.97 13.78
N ALA A 51 8.74 5.73 12.50
CA ALA A 51 9.25 6.56 11.41
C ALA A 51 8.04 7.13 10.63
N PRO A 52 7.49 8.27 11.08
CA PRO A 52 6.32 8.88 10.43
C PRO A 52 6.55 9.07 8.93
N ILE A 53 5.46 9.00 8.15
CA ILE A 53 5.45 9.00 6.68
C ILE A 53 6.03 7.71 6.07
N MET A 54 7.23 7.29 6.49
CA MET A 54 7.83 6.06 5.96
C MET A 54 6.98 4.84 6.31
N ASP A 55 6.61 4.69 7.59
CA ASP A 55 5.76 3.59 8.07
C ASP A 55 4.32 3.62 7.53
N GLN A 56 3.93 4.71 6.87
CA GLN A 56 2.59 4.87 6.28
C GLN A 56 2.60 4.67 4.76
N LEU A 57 3.76 4.81 4.10
CA LEU A 57 3.86 4.80 2.64
C LEU A 57 4.77 3.70 2.09
N ASP A 58 5.61 3.07 2.90
CA ASP A 58 6.53 2.01 2.48
C ASP A 58 5.82 0.84 1.77
N PHE A 59 4.73 0.31 2.35
CA PHE A 59 3.94 -0.72 1.69
C PHE A 59 3.30 -0.24 0.38
N VAL A 60 2.78 1.00 0.33
CA VAL A 60 2.16 1.58 -0.86
C VAL A 60 3.19 1.69 -1.98
N VAL A 61 4.35 2.25 -1.67
CA VAL A 61 5.44 2.44 -2.64
C VAL A 61 5.89 1.08 -3.15
N GLY A 62 6.11 0.09 -2.28
CA GLY A 62 6.49 -1.25 -2.69
C GLY A 62 5.46 -1.92 -3.60
N ALA A 63 4.17 -1.85 -3.25
CA ALA A 63 3.07 -2.39 -4.04
C ALA A 63 2.98 -1.75 -5.44
N LEU A 64 3.05 -0.41 -5.51
CA LEU A 64 2.94 0.32 -6.77
C LEU A 64 4.18 0.11 -7.65
N VAL A 65 5.39 0.09 -7.07
CA VAL A 65 6.63 -0.16 -7.81
C VAL A 65 6.61 -1.53 -8.49
N LEU A 66 6.19 -2.59 -7.79
CA LEU A 66 6.09 -3.92 -8.44
C LEU A 66 4.94 -3.98 -9.46
N SER A 67 3.85 -3.26 -9.21
CA SER A 67 2.72 -3.19 -10.15
C SER A 67 3.11 -2.56 -11.49
N LEU A 68 4.11 -1.68 -11.53
CA LEU A 68 4.64 -1.09 -12.77
C LEU A 68 5.14 -2.12 -13.79
N LEU A 69 5.42 -3.36 -13.36
CA LEU A 69 5.82 -4.45 -14.25
C LEU A 69 4.69 -4.89 -15.21
N VAL A 70 3.43 -4.65 -14.83
CA VAL A 70 2.25 -5.15 -15.56
C VAL A 70 1.23 -4.07 -15.89
N VAL A 71 1.22 -2.96 -15.16
CA VAL A 71 0.30 -1.83 -15.39
C VAL A 71 1.04 -0.50 -15.42
N LYS A 72 0.52 0.46 -16.18
CA LYS A 72 0.99 1.85 -16.11
C LYS A 72 0.29 2.57 -14.97
N ILE A 73 1.06 3.22 -14.12
CA ILE A 73 0.56 4.04 -13.02
C ILE A 73 0.92 5.50 -13.32
N SER A 74 -0.08 6.39 -13.24
CA SER A 74 0.14 7.81 -13.43
C SER A 74 0.59 8.48 -12.12
N TRP A 75 1.24 9.64 -12.22
CA TRP A 75 1.66 10.39 -11.04
C TRP A 75 0.47 10.88 -10.22
N GLU A 76 -0.64 11.24 -10.86
CA GLU A 76 -1.88 11.63 -10.21
C GLU A 76 -2.45 10.49 -9.37
N PHE A 77 -2.46 9.26 -9.92
CA PHE A 77 -2.92 8.08 -9.17
C PHE A 77 -2.03 7.81 -7.96
N PHE A 78 -0.70 7.85 -8.13
CA PHE A 78 0.24 7.67 -7.02
C PHE A 78 0.00 8.69 -5.90
N ILE A 79 -0.15 9.97 -6.23
CA ILE A 79 -0.39 11.04 -5.26
C ILE A 79 -1.73 10.84 -4.54
N ILE A 80 -2.80 10.49 -5.27
CA ILE A 80 -4.11 10.23 -4.69
C ILE A 80 -4.03 9.06 -3.69
N VAL A 81 -3.41 7.95 -4.08
CA VAL A 81 -3.26 6.78 -3.19
C VAL A 81 -2.43 7.15 -1.97
N ALA A 82 -1.31 7.86 -2.13
CA ALA A 82 -0.48 8.27 -1.01
C ALA A 82 -1.25 9.15 -0.01
N ILE A 83 -1.99 10.17 -0.48
CA ILE A 83 -2.80 11.04 0.38
C ILE A 83 -3.90 10.23 1.07
N LEU A 84 -4.62 9.37 0.33
CA LEU A 84 -5.66 8.52 0.91
C LEU A 84 -5.08 7.60 1.97
N THR A 85 -3.92 7.00 1.76
CA THR A 85 -3.26 6.15 2.75
C THR A 85 -2.93 6.92 4.03
N LEU A 86 -2.36 8.13 3.94
CA LEU A 86 -2.08 8.95 5.12
C LEU A 86 -3.36 9.28 5.91
N ILE A 87 -4.44 9.65 5.20
CA ILE A 87 -5.75 9.94 5.82
C ILE A 87 -6.32 8.69 6.48
N LEU A 88 -6.28 7.55 5.79
CA LEU A 88 -6.85 6.30 6.29
C LEU A 88 -6.06 5.77 7.49
N HIS A 89 -4.73 5.80 7.47
CA HIS A 89 -3.90 5.37 8.60
C HIS A 89 -4.18 6.21 9.84
N LEU A 90 -4.21 7.54 9.69
CA LEU A 90 -4.48 8.45 10.80
C LEU A 90 -5.93 8.29 11.31
N GLY A 91 -6.88 8.19 10.40
CA GLY A 91 -8.29 7.98 10.71
C GLY A 91 -8.52 6.66 11.45
N SER A 92 -7.91 5.57 11.00
CA SER A 92 -8.02 4.27 11.66
C SER A 92 -7.37 4.28 13.05
N ASN A 93 -6.21 4.93 13.20
CA ASN A 93 -5.55 5.03 14.51
C ASN A 93 -6.35 5.92 15.48
N MET A 94 -6.97 7.00 14.99
CA MET A 94 -7.87 7.84 15.78
C MET A 94 -9.11 7.06 16.25
N ILE A 95 -9.76 6.31 15.35
CA ILE A 95 -10.91 5.48 15.72
C ILE A 95 -10.50 4.43 16.75
N ALA A 96 -9.37 3.75 16.56
CA ALA A 96 -8.87 2.76 17.51
C ALA A 96 -8.56 3.39 18.89
N TYR A 97 -8.02 4.61 18.92
CA TYR A 97 -7.80 5.36 20.16
C TYR A 97 -9.11 5.74 20.87
N LEU A 98 -10.09 6.27 20.14
CA LEU A 98 -11.40 6.64 20.70
C LEU A 98 -12.18 5.44 21.25
N LEU A 99 -11.97 4.26 20.66
CA LEU A 99 -12.54 3.00 21.15
C LEU A 99 -11.74 2.38 22.32
N GLY A 100 -10.61 2.98 22.71
CA GLY A 100 -9.73 2.44 23.76
C GLY A 100 -8.98 1.18 23.36
N ILE A 101 -8.86 0.89 22.06
CA ILE A 101 -8.09 -0.25 21.51
C ILE A 101 -6.60 0.08 21.47
N LYS A 102 -6.26 1.36 21.23
CA LYS A 102 -4.88 1.85 21.11
C LYS A 102 -4.68 2.97 22.13
N ASP A 103 -3.51 3.02 22.77
CA ASP A 103 -3.20 4.07 23.76
C ASP A 103 -2.88 5.44 23.13
N VAL A 104 -2.59 5.46 21.82
CA VAL A 104 -2.25 6.67 21.05
C VAL A 104 -3.00 6.72 19.73
N TRP A 105 -3.33 7.93 19.28
CA TRP A 105 -4.14 8.18 18.07
C TRP A 105 -3.33 8.22 16.77
N TYR A 106 -2.01 8.30 16.85
CA TYR A 106 -1.11 8.35 15.69
C TYR A 106 -0.51 6.98 15.36
#